data_AF-D8SYK3-F1
#
_entry.id   AF-D8SYK3-F1
#
_cell.length_a   1.000
_cell.length_b   1.000
_cell.length_c   1.000
_cell.angle_alpha   90.00
_cell.angle_beta   90.00
_cell.angle_gamma   90.00
#
_symmetry.space_group_name_H-M   'P 1'
#
loop_
_entity.id
_entity.type
_entity.pdbx_description
1 polymer ?
#
loop_
_entity_poly.entity_id
_entity_poly.type
_entity_poly.pdbx_seq_one_letter_code
_entity_poly.pdbx_strand_id
1 'polypeptide(L)' 'LLVDLQMPVMDGYAATARIRELEGGLSSKASENSGSACRVPIIALTAHAMASDEQKCKGVGMDAYLTKPLNLEELTKTM' A
#
# COMPACT_ATOMS: atom_id res chain seq x y z
N LEU A 1 -0.47 -1.35 6.49
CA LEU A 1 -1.83 -1.53 5.96
C LEU A 1 -1.78 -2.55 4.85
N LEU A 2 -2.58 -3.62 4.94
CA LEU A 2 -2.66 -4.66 3.89
C LEU A 2 -3.82 -4.31 2.95
N VAL A 3 -3.57 -4.22 1.65
CA VAL A 3 -4.59 -3.86 0.64
C VAL A 3 -4.73 -4.98 -0.36
N ASP A 4 -5.95 -5.48 -0.56
CA ASP A 4 -6.25 -6.39 -1.65
C ASP A 4 -6.32 -5.64 -2.99
N LEU A 5 -5.57 -6.10 -3.99
CA LEU A 5 -5.66 -5.53 -5.33
C LEU A 5 -7.00 -5.87 -6.01
N GLN A 6 -7.57 -7.03 -5.71
CA GLN A 6 -8.81 -7.51 -6.33
C GLN A 6 -9.98 -7.29 -5.38
N MET A 7 -10.58 -6.11 -5.47
CA MET A 7 -11.76 -5.71 -4.71
C MET A 7 -12.93 -5.38 -5.67
N PRO A 8 -14.19 -5.67 -5.30
CA PRO A 8 -15.33 -5.59 -6.22
C PRO A 8 -15.79 -4.17 -6.57
N VAL A 9 -15.47 -3.16 -5.75
CA VAL A 9 -15.99 -1.79 -5.91
C VAL A 9 -14.88 -0.79 -6.27
N MET A 10 -13.73 -0.90 -5.63
CA MET A 10 -12.57 -0.02 -5.83
C MET A 10 -11.33 -0.89 -5.75
N ASP A 11 -10.47 -0.86 -6.76
CA ASP A 11 -9.26 -1.67 -6.73
C ASP A 11 -8.24 -1.17 -5.69
N GLY A 12 -7.31 -2.04 -5.31
CA GLY A 12 -6.28 -1.70 -4.33
C GLY A 12 -5.32 -0.60 -4.79
N TYR A 13 -5.18 -0.42 -6.10
CA TYR A 13 -4.36 0.61 -6.70
C TYR A 13 -4.95 2.00 -6.46
N ALA A 14 -6.23 2.19 -6.78
CA ALA A 14 -6.97 3.44 -6.56
C ALA A 14 -7.10 3.74 -5.06
N ALA A 15 -7.34 2.73 -4.23
CA ALA A 15 -7.35 2.87 -2.79
C ALA A 15 -5.99 3.41 -2.27
N THR A 16 -4.89 2.86 -2.75
CA THR A 16 -3.54 3.30 -2.37
C THR A 16 -3.23 4.70 -2.87
N ALA A 17 -3.56 5.01 -4.13
CA ALA A 17 -3.40 6.36 -4.68
C ALA A 17 -4.15 7.39 -3.82
N ARG A 18 -5.39 7.07 -3.41
CA ARG A 18 -6.19 7.94 -2.55
C ARG A 18 -5.58 8.12 -1.17
N ILE A 19 -5.02 7.07 -0.56
CA ILE A 19 -4.29 7.17 0.70
C ILE A 19 -3.05 8.06 0.54
N ARG A 20 -2.27 7.91 -0.53
CA ARG A 20 -1.09 8.76 -0.79
C ARG A 20 -1.46 10.23 -1.05
N GLU A 21 -2.56 10.50 -1.74
CA GLU A 21 -3.11 11.85 -1.89
C GLU A 21 -3.49 12.45 -0.54
N LEU A 22 -4.15 11.66 0.32
CA LEU A 22 -4.50 12.08 1.67
C LEU A 22 -3.26 12.32 2.52
N GLU A 23 -2.23 11.48 2.46
CA GLU A 23 -0.94 11.70 3.14
C GLU A 23 -0.26 13.00 2.67
N GLY A 24 -0.25 13.26 1.36
CA GLY A 24 0.25 14.51 0.79
C GLY A 24 -0.52 15.74 1.28
N GLY A 25 -1.85 15.65 1.37
CA GLY A 25 -2.71 16.71 1.90
C GLY A 25 -2.62 16.87 3.43
N LEU A 26 -2.48 15.77 4.16
CA LEU A 26 -2.38 15.70 5.62
C LEU A 26 -1.00 16.10 6.14
N SER A 27 0.02 16.14 5.29
CA SER A 27 1.34 16.72 5.61
C SER A 27 1.23 18.18 6.10
N SER A 28 0.13 18.87 5.76
CA SER A 28 -0.17 20.23 6.22
C SER A 28 -0.96 20.30 7.54
N LYS A 29 -1.51 19.19 8.05
CA LYS A 29 -2.41 19.16 9.23
C LYS A 29 -2.12 18.07 10.27
N ALA A 30 -1.18 17.17 10.02
CA ALA A 30 -0.79 16.13 10.97
C ALA A 30 0.20 16.69 12.00
N SER A 31 -0.36 17.32 13.03
CA SER A 31 0.09 17.33 14.43
C SER A 31 1.54 17.72 14.74
N GLU A 32 1.67 18.82 15.49
CA GLU A 32 2.88 19.38 16.12
C GLU A 32 3.63 18.43 17.09
N ASN A 33 3.39 17.11 17.05
CA ASN A 33 3.98 16.10 17.95
C ASN A 33 4.80 15.00 17.27
N SER A 34 5.00 15.01 15.95
CA SER A 34 5.94 14.09 15.29
C SER A 34 6.39 14.65 13.94
N GLY A 35 7.62 15.18 13.90
CA GLY A 35 8.21 15.90 12.77
C GLY A 35 8.59 15.07 11.53
N SER A 36 7.78 14.09 11.13
CA SER A 36 7.94 13.39 9.86
C SER A 36 6.57 13.17 9.25
N ALA A 37 6.42 13.51 7.96
CA ALA A 37 5.25 13.16 7.17
C ALA A 37 4.86 11.70 7.46
N CYS A 38 3.67 11.49 8.03
CA CYS A 38 3.22 10.17 8.48
C CYS A 38 2.85 9.35 7.24
N ARG A 39 3.86 8.73 6.62
CA ARG A 39 3.68 7.79 5.52
C ARG A 39 3.24 6.45 6.10
N VAL A 40 2.03 6.01 5.76
CA VAL A 40 1.53 4.71 6.17
C VAL A 40 2.21 3.65 5.30
N PRO A 41 2.82 2.59 5.88
CA PRO A 41 3.33 1.48 5.10
C PRO A 41 2.16 0.70 4.49
N ILE A 42 2.13 0.55 3.16
CA ILE A 42 1.08 -0.12 2.40
C ILE A 42 1.66 -1.34 1.70
N ILE A 43 1.12 -2.52 2.01
CA ILE A 43 1.52 -3.81 1.46
C ILE A 43 0.36 -4.35 0.62
N ALA A 44 0.60 -4.56 -0.67
CA ALA A 44 -0.40 -5.08 -1.60
C ALA A 44 -0.56 -6.60 -1.47
N LEU A 45 -1.78 -7.10 -1.64
CA LEU A 45 -2.10 -8.52 -1.73
C LEU A 45 -2.61 -8.81 -3.13
N THR A 46 -1.87 -9.63 -3.87
CA THR A 46 -2.21 -10.00 -5.25
C THR A 46 -2.46 -11.51 -5.37
N ALA A 47 -3.38 -11.93 -6.23
CA ALA A 47 -3.51 -13.34 -6.60
C ALA A 47 -2.39 -13.81 -7.54
N HIS A 48 -1.70 -12.88 -8.21
CA HIS A 48 -0.68 -13.16 -9.22
C HIS A 48 0.55 -12.26 -9.03
N ALA A 49 1.75 -12.85 -9.00
CA ALA A 49 3.01 -12.11 -9.03
C ALA A 49 3.45 -11.81 -10.47
N MET A 50 2.61 -11.12 -11.24
CA MET A 50 3.03 -10.68 -12.57
C MET A 50 3.89 -9.42 -12.46
N ALA A 51 4.94 -9.31 -13.28
CA ALA A 51 5.79 -8.12 -13.33
C ALA A 51 5.01 -6.83 -13.64
N SER A 52 3.89 -6.95 -14.37
CA SER A 52 2.97 -5.82 -14.62
C SER A 52 2.29 -5.30 -13.36
N ASP A 53 2.00 -6.16 -12.38
CA ASP A 53 1.41 -5.75 -11.12
C ASP A 53 2.45 -5.08 -10.22
N GLU A 54 3.68 -5.58 -10.20
CA GLU A 54 4.79 -4.94 -9.48
C GLU A 54 5.02 -3.50 -9.95
N GLN A 55 5.04 -3.27 -11.27
CA GLN A 55 5.19 -1.93 -11.85
C GLN A 55 4.06 -1.00 -11.43
N LYS A 56 2.81 -1.48 -11.44
CA LYS A 56 1.65 -0.69 -11.00
C LYS A 56 1.71 -0.40 -9.50
N CYS A 57 2.04 -1.39 -8.68
CA CYS A 57 2.19 -1.24 -7.23
C CYS A 57 3.24 -0.18 -6.88
N LYS A 58 4.41 -0.23 -7.53
CA LYS A 58 5.46 0.80 -7.38
C LYS A 58 4.98 2.17 -7.87
N GLY A 59 4.25 2.21 -8.98
CA GLY A 59 3.73 3.45 -9.57
C GLY A 59 2.73 4.18 -8.67
N VAL A 60 1.89 3.46 -7.91
CA VAL A 60 0.96 4.05 -6.94
C VAL A 60 1.58 4.29 -5.55
N GLY A 61 2.86 3.94 -5.38
CA GLY A 61 3.61 4.15 -4.14
C GLY A 61 3.32 3.11 -3.06
N MET A 62 3.03 1.85 -3.40
CA MET A 62 3.02 0.75 -2.42
C MET A 62 4.45 0.41 -1.99
N ASP A 63 4.61 0.00 -0.73
CA ASP A 63 5.92 -0.26 -0.12
C ASP A 63 6.37 -1.71 -0.32
N ALA A 64 5.41 -2.65 -0.33
CA ALA A 64 5.65 -4.05 -0.64
C ALA A 64 4.42 -4.70 -1.29
N TYR A 65 4.59 -5.92 -1.78
CA TYR A 65 3.49 -6.76 -2.25
C TYR A 65 3.72 -8.21 -1.81
N LEU A 66 2.61 -8.93 -1.60
CA LEU A 66 2.58 -10.34 -1.22
C LEU A 66 1.57 -11.06 -2.12
N THR A 67 1.89 -12.31 -2.47
CA THR A 67 0.98 -13.16 -3.22
C THR A 67 0.01 -13.90 -2.31
N LYS A 68 -1.19 -14.16 -2.81
CA LYS A 68 -2.16 -15.07 -2.20
C LYS A 68 -1.87 -16.51 -2.67
N PRO A 69 -1.97 -17.52 -1.78
CA PRO A 69 -2.34 -17.42 -0.37
C PRO A 69 -1.24 -16.77 0.48
N LEU A 70 -1.66 -15.94 1.44
CA LEU A 70 -0.75 -15.22 2.34
C LEU A 70 0.09 -16.19 3.18
N ASN A 71 1.40 -16.13 3.02
CA ASN A 71 2.32 -16.84 3.89
C ASN A 71 2.70 -15.95 5.09
N LEU A 72 2.41 -16.42 6.32
CA LEU A 72 2.74 -15.70 7.55
C LEU A 72 4.24 -15.44 7.71
N GLU A 73 5.10 -16.33 7.17
CA GLU A 73 6.54 -16.12 7.18
C GLU A 73 6.97 -14.95 6.29
N GLU A 74 6.33 -14.78 5.12
CA GLU A 74 6.60 -13.65 4.24
C GLU A 74 6.07 -12.34 4.83
N LEU A 75 4.90 -12.38 5.47
CA LEU A 75 4.35 -11.21 6.17
C LEU A 75 5.31 -10.74 7.27
N THR A 76 5.87 -11.66 8.06
CA THR A 76 6.79 -11.33 9.17
C THR A 76 8.10 -10.71 8.66
N LYS A 77 8.54 -11.03 7.44
CA LYS A 77 9.73 -10.41 6.82
C LYS A 77 9.48 -9.01 6.27
N THR A 78 8.21 -8.65 6.06
CA THR A 78 7.80 -7.43 5.35
C THR A 78 7.32 -6.33 6.31
N MET A 79 7.11 -6.64 7.60
CA MET A 79 6.76 -5.70 8.67
C MET A 79 7.99 -5.32 9.50
#